data_AF-L2G9D6-F1
#
_entry.id   AF-L2G9D6-F1
#
_cell.length_a   1.000
_cell.length_b   1.000
_cell.length_c   1.000
_cell.angle_alpha   90.00
_cell.angle_beta   90.00
_cell.angle_gamma   90.00
#
_symmetry.space_group_name_H-M   'P 1'
#
loop_
_entity.id
_entity.type
_entity.pdbx_description
1 polymer ?
#
loop_
_entity_poly.entity_id
_entity_poly.type
_entity_poly.pdbx_seq_one_letter_code
_entity_poly.pdbx_strand_id
1 'polypeptide(L)'
;MATYPPLEERPLKTTICLFDVDETLTPARRHATPEMLDLLARLRQKCAIGYVGGSAFNNTWAAPTSTSNPGHHPLRLLLLRERPDCLQAYIGEDNYKELVRFTLHHIADLDIPVKRGTFIEFRNGMVNISPVGRNASNDERKAFEDYDKIHNVRRDFVAKLREKFGHLGLTFSIGGTEAKKEGGITYDTIHFFGDKTHEGGNDYEIYTDDRTIGHAVSGPEETMRIVKELFDL
;
A
#
# COMPACT_ATOMS: atom_id res chain seq x y z
N MET A 1 9.26 -24.45 -3.55
CA MET A 1 8.93 -23.04 -3.25
C MET A 1 10.00 -22.51 -2.33
N ALA A 2 10.63 -21.37 -2.64
CA ALA A 2 11.58 -20.76 -1.72
C ALA A 2 10.84 -20.35 -0.43
N THR A 3 11.23 -20.94 0.69
CA THR A 3 10.76 -20.55 2.02
C THR A 3 11.60 -19.35 2.48
N TYR A 4 10.92 -18.27 2.86
CA TYR A 4 11.56 -17.10 3.44
C TYR A 4 11.28 -17.09 4.94
N PRO A 5 12.24 -16.69 5.79
CA PRO A 5 11.99 -16.53 7.21
C PRO A 5 10.85 -15.52 7.44
N PRO A 6 10.00 -15.77 8.46
CA PRO A 6 9.10 -14.77 9.03
C PRO A 6 9.82 -13.43 9.25
N LEU A 7 9.10 -12.31 9.20
CA LEU A 7 9.74 -10.98 9.26
C LEU A 7 10.54 -10.80 10.57
N GLU A 8 10.03 -11.38 11.65
CA GLU A 8 10.58 -11.37 12.99
C GLU A 8 11.86 -12.21 13.12
N GLU A 9 12.06 -13.17 12.22
CA GLU A 9 13.17 -14.12 12.19
C GLU A 9 14.26 -13.74 11.18
N ARG A 10 14.11 -12.61 10.46
CA ARG A 10 15.12 -12.17 9.50
C ARG A 10 16.36 -11.63 10.22
N PRO A 11 17.58 -11.87 9.69
CA PRO A 11 18.81 -11.32 10.26
C PRO A 11 18.76 -9.80 10.49
N LEU A 12 18.14 -9.07 9.56
CA LEU A 12 17.91 -7.63 9.62
C LEU A 12 16.42 -7.35 9.86
N LYS A 13 15.93 -7.77 11.03
CA LYS A 13 14.50 -7.74 11.40
C LYS A 13 13.86 -6.34 11.39
N THR A 14 14.60 -5.29 11.70
CA THR A 14 14.12 -3.90 11.75
C THR A 14 14.45 -3.11 10.49
N THR A 15 15.01 -3.77 9.47
CA THR A 15 15.35 -3.15 8.18
C THR A 15 14.31 -3.48 7.11
N ILE A 16 13.92 -2.47 6.34
CA ILE A 16 13.11 -2.63 5.12
C ILE A 16 13.73 -1.89 3.95
N CYS A 17 13.72 -2.53 2.77
CA CYS A 17 14.04 -1.88 1.50
C CYS A 17 12.76 -1.64 0.71
N LEU A 18 12.53 -0.40 0.32
CA LEU A 18 11.42 0.04 -0.52
C LEU A 18 11.99 0.46 -1.87
N PHE A 19 11.37 0.01 -2.95
CA PHE A 19 11.81 0.32 -4.30
C PHE A 19 10.69 0.98 -5.09
N ASP A 20 10.95 2.05 -5.82
CA ASP A 20 10.12 2.37 -6.98
C ASP A 20 10.16 1.21 -8.01
N VAL A 21 9.23 1.20 -8.97
CA VAL A 21 9.07 0.13 -9.96
C VAL A 21 9.76 0.48 -11.28
N ASP A 22 9.26 1.50 -11.97
CA ASP A 22 9.65 1.81 -13.36
C ASP A 22 10.97 2.58 -13.36
N GLU A 23 11.97 2.10 -14.10
CA GLU A 23 13.34 2.64 -14.11
C GLU A 23 14.11 2.45 -12.78
N THR A 24 13.51 1.76 -11.80
CA THR A 24 14.16 1.37 -10.53
C THR A 24 14.33 -0.15 -10.41
N LEU A 25 13.24 -0.93 -10.48
CA LEU A 25 13.29 -2.40 -10.47
C LEU A 25 13.23 -2.99 -11.88
N THR A 26 12.59 -2.30 -12.81
CA THR A 26 12.40 -2.74 -14.18
C THR A 26 12.78 -1.64 -15.15
N PRO A 27 13.15 -1.96 -16.40
CA PRO A 27 13.15 -0.95 -17.45
C PRO A 27 11.71 -0.40 -17.62
N ALA A 28 11.57 0.87 -17.99
CA ALA A 28 10.28 1.53 -18.10
C ALA A 28 9.20 0.66 -18.78
N ARG A 29 8.12 0.35 -18.05
CA ARG A 29 6.96 -0.45 -18.52
C ARG A 29 7.32 -1.85 -19.03
N ARG A 30 8.42 -2.44 -18.55
CA ARG A 30 8.84 -3.82 -18.86
C ARG A 30 8.89 -4.67 -17.59
N HIS A 31 9.11 -5.97 -17.80
CA HIS A 31 9.27 -6.93 -16.71
C HIS A 31 10.64 -6.83 -16.04
N ALA A 32 10.70 -7.19 -14.75
CA ALA A 32 11.95 -7.39 -14.03
C ALA A 32 12.76 -8.52 -14.69
N THR A 33 14.08 -8.35 -14.73
CA THR A 33 14.98 -9.39 -15.22
C THR A 33 15.03 -10.56 -14.23
N PRO A 34 15.35 -11.79 -14.69
CA PRO A 34 15.58 -12.91 -13.77
C PRO A 34 16.66 -12.63 -12.73
N GLU A 35 17.70 -11.86 -13.09
CA GLU A 35 18.77 -11.45 -12.18
C GLU A 35 18.25 -10.54 -11.06
N MET A 36 17.41 -9.55 -11.39
CA MET A 36 16.77 -8.69 -10.38
C MET A 36 15.90 -9.53 -9.43
N LEU A 37 15.10 -10.46 -9.96
CA LEU A 37 14.25 -11.33 -9.16
C LEU A 37 15.05 -12.23 -8.21
N ASP A 38 16.17 -12.78 -8.68
CA ASP A 38 17.09 -13.56 -7.85
C ASP A 38 17.71 -12.70 -6.74
N LEU A 39 18.18 -11.50 -7.07
CA LEU A 39 18.74 -10.56 -6.09
C LEU A 39 17.71 -10.19 -5.02
N LEU A 40 16.48 -9.85 -5.42
CA LEU A 40 15.39 -9.55 -4.48
C LEU A 40 15.03 -10.76 -3.60
N ALA A 41 15.07 -11.98 -4.16
CA ALA A 41 14.86 -13.19 -3.38
C ALA A 41 15.95 -13.38 -2.32
N ARG A 42 17.23 -13.13 -2.66
CA ARG A 42 18.35 -13.20 -1.71
C ARG A 42 18.29 -12.08 -0.66
N LEU A 43 17.96 -10.86 -1.07
CA LEU A 43 17.74 -9.74 -0.15
C LEU A 43 16.61 -10.02 0.84
N ARG A 44 15.52 -10.65 0.37
CA ARG A 44 14.38 -11.02 1.20
C ARG A 44 14.69 -12.06 2.28
N GLN A 45 15.77 -12.82 2.13
CA GLN A 45 16.27 -13.69 3.21
C GLN A 45 16.90 -12.88 4.35
N LYS A 46 17.38 -11.65 4.08
CA LYS A 46 18.08 -10.80 5.04
C LYS A 46 17.16 -9.78 5.72
N CYS A 47 16.31 -9.07 4.98
CA CYS A 47 15.48 -7.98 5.50
C CYS A 47 14.08 -7.96 4.88
N ALA A 48 13.19 -7.08 5.35
CA ALA A 48 11.92 -6.81 4.66
C ALA A 48 12.18 -6.12 3.31
N ILE A 49 11.38 -6.45 2.29
CA ILE A 49 11.43 -5.76 1.00
C ILE A 49 10.01 -5.46 0.53
N GLY A 50 9.79 -4.29 -0.07
CA GLY A 50 8.54 -3.88 -0.67
C GLY A 50 8.79 -2.91 -1.83
N TYR A 51 7.75 -2.56 -2.58
CA TYR A 51 7.88 -1.56 -3.63
C TYR A 51 6.78 -0.50 -3.53
N VAL A 52 7.03 0.69 -4.05
CA VAL A 52 6.13 1.84 -3.98
C VAL A 52 6.03 2.43 -5.39
N GLY A 53 4.89 2.20 -6.06
CA GLY A 53 4.66 2.75 -7.40
C GLY A 53 3.53 3.78 -7.39
N GLY A 54 3.70 4.88 -8.14
CA GLY A 54 2.68 5.90 -8.38
C GLY A 54 1.64 5.51 -9.43
N SER A 55 1.92 4.49 -10.24
CA SER A 55 0.97 4.00 -11.23
C SER A 55 -0.18 3.25 -10.53
N ALA A 56 -1.37 3.85 -10.56
CA ALA A 56 -2.57 3.04 -10.69
C ALA A 56 -2.30 2.07 -11.85
N PHE A 57 -2.21 0.78 -11.58
CA PHE A 57 -2.04 -0.27 -12.59
C PHE A 57 -3.24 -0.21 -13.56
N ASN A 58 -3.24 0.75 -14.49
CA ASN A 58 -4.12 0.81 -15.63
C ASN A 58 -3.41 0.03 -16.74
N ASN A 59 -3.52 -1.29 -16.67
CA ASN A 59 -3.31 -2.09 -17.86
C ASN A 59 -4.53 -1.93 -18.77
N THR A 60 -4.52 -0.87 -19.58
CA THR A 60 -5.11 -0.93 -20.93
C THR A 60 -4.26 -0.09 -21.87
N TRP A 61 -3.80 -0.76 -22.91
CA TRP A 61 -3.18 -0.21 -24.09
C TRP A 61 -4.06 0.90 -24.71
N ALA A 62 -3.66 2.17 -24.59
CA ALA A 62 -3.97 3.28 -25.51
C ALA A 62 -3.25 4.57 -25.06
N ALA A 63 -2.60 5.27 -26.00
CA ALA A 63 -2.07 6.62 -25.80
C ALA A 63 -3.18 7.69 -25.94
N PRO A 64 -2.84 8.99 -25.86
CA PRO A 64 -2.59 9.78 -24.67
C PRO A 64 -3.81 10.66 -24.35
N THR A 65 -4.06 10.99 -23.08
CA THR A 65 -4.73 12.26 -22.73
C THR A 65 -4.44 12.63 -21.28
N SER A 66 -4.11 13.90 -21.14
CA SER A 66 -3.77 14.68 -19.96
C SER A 66 -4.77 14.59 -18.81
N THR A 67 -4.30 14.57 -17.56
CA THR A 67 -4.31 15.70 -16.58
C THR A 67 -4.25 15.21 -15.13
N SER A 68 -3.24 15.70 -14.42
CA SER A 68 -3.20 16.11 -13.00
C SER A 68 -3.87 15.24 -11.91
N ASN A 69 -3.06 14.62 -11.03
CA ASN A 69 -2.60 15.26 -9.79
C ASN A 69 -1.68 14.32 -8.97
N PRO A 70 -0.61 14.86 -8.34
CA PRO A 70 0.30 14.11 -7.48
C PRO A 70 -0.19 14.11 -6.02
N GLY A 71 0.18 13.08 -5.26
CA GLY A 71 0.09 13.11 -3.80
C GLY A 71 -0.65 11.94 -3.18
N HIS A 72 0.06 11.28 -2.27
CA HIS A 72 -0.29 10.13 -1.42
C HIS A 72 0.16 8.77 -1.98
N HIS A 73 1.41 8.43 -1.71
CA HIS A 73 1.97 7.08 -1.81
C HIS A 73 1.73 6.31 -0.50
N PRO A 74 0.71 5.45 -0.36
CA PRO A 74 0.67 4.49 0.74
C PRO A 74 1.74 3.40 0.49
N LEU A 75 2.63 3.21 1.46
CA LEU A 75 3.57 2.09 1.55
C LEU A 75 2.85 0.77 1.23
N ARG A 76 3.21 0.14 0.10
CA ARG A 76 2.56 -1.10 -0.37
C ARG A 76 3.57 -2.25 -0.37
N LEU A 77 3.68 -2.94 0.76
CA LEU A 77 4.44 -4.18 0.87
C LEU A 77 3.77 -5.27 0.01
N LEU A 78 4.09 -5.37 -1.29
CA LEU A 78 3.64 -6.47 -2.13
C LEU A 78 4.73 -7.54 -2.26
N LEU A 79 4.40 -8.70 -1.71
CA LEU A 79 5.05 -9.97 -2.00
C LEU A 79 4.79 -10.33 -3.47
N LEU A 80 5.83 -10.40 -4.30
CA LEU A 80 5.78 -10.94 -5.66
C LEU A 80 5.24 -12.37 -5.64
N ARG A 81 3.92 -12.49 -5.74
CA ARG A 81 3.19 -13.70 -6.09
C ARG A 81 1.92 -13.23 -6.76
N GLU A 82 1.67 -13.74 -7.95
CA GLU A 82 0.48 -13.51 -8.78
C GLU A 82 -0.77 -13.40 -7.89
N ARG A 83 -1.17 -12.17 -7.62
CA ARG A 83 -2.44 -11.82 -7.02
C ARG A 83 -3.18 -11.07 -8.12
N PRO A 84 -4.46 -11.38 -8.34
CA PRO A 84 -5.23 -10.82 -9.45
C PRO A 84 -5.14 -9.29 -9.48
N ASP A 85 -5.19 -8.74 -10.70
CA ASP A 85 -4.93 -7.33 -11.03
C ASP A 85 -5.76 -6.35 -10.21
N CYS A 86 -6.90 -6.81 -9.67
CA CYS A 86 -7.68 -6.04 -8.73
C CYS A 86 -8.38 -6.85 -7.64
N LEU A 87 -8.85 -6.16 -6.59
CA LEU A 87 -9.58 -6.77 -5.47
C LEU A 87 -10.84 -7.50 -5.95
N GLN A 88 -11.57 -6.92 -6.89
CA GLN A 88 -12.77 -7.52 -7.48
C GLN A 88 -12.41 -8.82 -8.22
N ALA A 89 -11.30 -8.86 -8.96
CA ALA A 89 -10.82 -10.10 -9.57
C ALA A 89 -10.33 -11.13 -8.53
N TYR A 90 -9.89 -10.69 -7.33
CA TYR A 90 -9.52 -11.59 -6.23
C TYR A 90 -10.72 -12.29 -5.59
N ILE A 91 -11.77 -11.54 -5.26
CA ILE A 91 -12.92 -12.09 -4.54
C ILE A 91 -14.06 -12.51 -5.46
N GLY A 92 -14.06 -12.10 -6.73
CA GLY A 92 -15.14 -12.31 -7.69
C GLY A 92 -16.26 -11.27 -7.57
N GLU A 93 -16.97 -11.05 -8.67
CA GLU A 93 -18.02 -10.03 -8.79
C GLU A 93 -19.16 -10.21 -7.79
N ASP A 94 -19.61 -11.44 -7.55
CA ASP A 94 -20.72 -11.71 -6.63
C ASP A 94 -20.37 -11.35 -5.17
N ASN A 95 -19.18 -11.73 -4.73
CA ASN A 95 -18.68 -11.38 -3.39
C ASN A 95 -18.44 -9.86 -3.28
N TYR A 96 -17.97 -9.22 -4.35
CA TYR A 96 -17.78 -7.77 -4.36
C TYR A 96 -19.11 -7.00 -4.25
N LYS A 97 -20.13 -7.39 -5.03
CA LYS A 97 -21.48 -6.82 -4.89
C LYS A 97 -22.05 -7.03 -3.50
N GLU A 98 -21.84 -8.20 -2.90
CA GLU A 98 -22.30 -8.47 -1.54
C GLU A 98 -21.59 -7.58 -0.51
N LEU A 99 -20.28 -7.40 -0.62
CA LEU A 99 -19.49 -6.48 0.21
C LEU A 99 -20.02 -5.06 0.11
N VAL A 100 -20.23 -4.56 -1.11
CA VAL A 100 -20.77 -3.21 -1.36
C VAL A 100 -22.16 -3.07 -0.76
N ARG A 101 -23.08 -4.00 -1.03
CA ARG A 101 -24.45 -3.98 -0.51
C ARG A 101 -24.47 -3.95 1.02
N PHE A 102 -23.69 -4.83 1.66
CA PHE A 102 -23.59 -4.86 3.11
C PHE A 102 -23.05 -3.55 3.67
N THR A 103 -22.01 -3.02 3.04
CA THR A 103 -21.37 -1.77 3.46
C THR A 103 -22.32 -0.59 3.37
N LEU A 104 -23.07 -0.47 2.27
CA LEU A 104 -24.04 0.60 2.06
C LEU A 104 -25.20 0.53 3.06
N HIS A 105 -25.77 -0.67 3.30
CA HIS A 105 -26.81 -0.83 4.32
C HIS A 105 -26.29 -0.45 5.71
N HIS A 106 -25.10 -0.94 6.09
CA HIS A 106 -24.52 -0.61 7.38
C HIS A 106 -24.33 0.90 7.56
N ILE A 107 -23.77 1.59 6.56
CA ILE A 107 -23.57 3.05 6.62
C ILE A 107 -24.91 3.81 6.62
N ALA A 108 -25.93 3.31 5.92
CA ALA A 108 -27.27 3.91 5.94
C ALA A 108 -27.83 3.94 7.36
N ASP A 109 -27.68 2.84 8.11
CA ASP A 109 -28.21 2.67 9.46
C ASP A 109 -27.34 3.29 10.58
N LEU A 110 -26.12 3.75 10.28
CA LEU A 110 -25.26 4.40 11.26
C LEU A 110 -25.86 5.72 11.75
N ASP A 111 -25.96 5.90 13.06
CA ASP A 111 -26.27 7.18 13.68
C ASP A 111 -24.95 7.90 14.00
N ILE A 112 -24.54 8.81 13.11
CA ILE A 112 -23.31 9.60 13.24
C ILE A 112 -23.61 11.07 12.96
N PRO A 113 -22.86 12.02 13.55
CA PRO A 113 -23.21 13.44 13.49
C PRO A 113 -23.28 14.02 12.07
N VAL A 114 -22.49 13.48 11.16
CA VAL A 114 -22.35 13.97 9.78
C VAL A 114 -22.22 12.80 8.82
N LYS A 115 -22.96 12.86 7.70
CA LYS A 115 -22.76 12.03 6.51
C LYS A 115 -22.58 12.94 5.29
N ARG A 116 -21.63 12.59 4.42
CA ARG A 116 -21.33 13.32 3.18
C ARG A 116 -21.51 12.38 1.99
N GLY A 117 -20.46 12.17 1.20
CA GLY A 117 -20.48 11.31 0.02
C GLY A 117 -19.14 10.60 -0.17
N THR A 118 -19.09 9.67 -1.12
CA THR A 118 -17.92 8.81 -1.37
C THR A 118 -17.64 7.92 -0.14
N PHE A 119 -18.65 7.14 0.24
CA PHE A 119 -18.60 6.19 1.36
C PHE A 119 -17.78 4.93 1.03
N ILE A 120 -17.75 4.55 -0.24
CA ILE A 120 -17.00 3.42 -0.77
C ILE A 120 -16.20 3.95 -1.96
N GLU A 121 -14.88 3.81 -1.91
CA GLU A 121 -13.97 4.17 -2.99
C GLU A 121 -13.20 2.92 -3.40
N PHE A 122 -13.47 2.44 -4.62
CA PHE A 122 -12.74 1.33 -5.20
C PHE A 122 -11.38 1.78 -5.70
N ARG A 123 -10.35 0.99 -5.40
CA ARG A 123 -8.99 1.12 -5.93
C ARG A 123 -8.52 -0.25 -6.40
N ASN A 124 -7.52 -0.28 -7.28
CA ASN A 124 -7.11 -1.53 -7.93
C ASN A 124 -6.94 -2.69 -6.95
N GLY A 125 -6.21 -2.57 -5.82
CA GLY A 125 -6.17 -3.68 -4.84
C GLY A 125 -6.67 -3.37 -3.44
N MET A 126 -7.61 -2.43 -3.28
CA MET A 126 -8.31 -2.22 -2.01
C MET A 126 -9.61 -1.46 -2.20
N VAL A 127 -10.47 -1.50 -1.20
CA VAL A 127 -11.65 -0.62 -1.11
C VAL A 127 -11.50 0.21 0.15
N ASN A 128 -11.57 1.53 -0.02
CA ASN A 128 -11.66 2.44 1.11
C ASN A 128 -13.13 2.61 1.50
N ILE A 129 -13.45 2.34 2.77
CA ILE A 129 -14.77 2.54 3.34
C ILE A 129 -14.69 3.67 4.35
N SER A 130 -15.51 4.70 4.18
CA SER A 130 -15.57 5.87 5.07
C SER A 130 -17.01 6.08 5.55
N PRO A 131 -17.33 5.89 6.85
CA PRO A 131 -18.68 6.14 7.37
C PRO A 131 -19.15 7.58 7.19
N VAL A 132 -18.27 8.56 7.44
CA VAL A 132 -18.57 10.00 7.24
C VAL A 132 -18.60 10.39 5.76
N GLY A 133 -17.89 9.63 4.90
CA GLY A 133 -17.71 9.90 3.48
C GLY A 133 -16.44 10.72 3.19
N ARG A 134 -15.71 10.39 2.11
CA ARG A 134 -14.45 11.08 1.75
C ARG A 134 -14.66 12.53 1.31
N ASN A 135 -15.87 12.92 0.93
CA ASN A 135 -16.19 14.31 0.58
C ASN A 135 -16.34 15.22 1.82
N ALA A 136 -16.18 14.69 3.04
CA ALA A 136 -16.16 15.49 4.25
C ALA A 136 -14.97 16.46 4.28
N SER A 137 -15.24 17.67 4.80
CA SER A 137 -14.22 18.71 5.01
C SER A 137 -13.21 18.28 6.08
N ASN A 138 -12.10 19.01 6.21
CA ASN A 138 -11.10 18.70 7.24
C ASN A 138 -11.67 18.82 8.66
N ASP A 139 -12.51 19.83 8.92
CA ASP A 139 -13.15 20.01 10.23
C ASP A 139 -14.15 18.89 10.52
N GLU A 140 -14.94 18.47 9.53
CA GLU A 140 -15.87 17.35 9.66
C GLU A 140 -15.15 16.02 9.89
N ARG A 141 -14.01 15.82 9.22
CA ARG A 141 -13.17 14.63 9.43
C ARG A 141 -12.59 14.61 10.84
N LYS A 142 -12.09 15.74 11.33
CA LYS A 142 -11.58 15.85 12.70
C LYS A 142 -12.69 15.59 13.72
N ALA A 143 -13.87 16.20 13.53
CA ALA A 143 -15.01 15.98 14.41
C ALA A 143 -15.46 14.51 14.40
N PHE A 144 -15.45 13.86 13.23
CA PHE A 144 -15.73 12.42 13.13
C PHE A 144 -14.65 11.56 13.80
N GLU A 145 -13.36 11.93 13.69
CA GLU A 145 -12.28 11.21 14.38
C GLU A 145 -12.44 11.28 15.90
N ASP A 146 -12.75 12.47 16.44
CA ASP A 146 -12.99 12.68 17.86
C ASP A 146 -14.25 11.90 18.32
N TYR A 147 -15.30 11.87 17.49
CA TYR A 147 -16.51 11.08 17.73
C TYR A 147 -16.23 9.57 17.71
N ASP A 148 -15.46 9.09 16.73
CA ASP A 148 -15.14 7.67 16.54
C ASP A 148 -14.27 7.11 17.67
N LYS A 149 -13.36 7.91 18.24
CA LYS A 149 -12.56 7.52 19.42
C LYS A 149 -13.42 7.15 20.64
N ILE A 150 -14.57 7.81 20.79
CA ILE A 150 -15.49 7.57 21.90
C ILE A 150 -16.46 6.44 21.56
N HIS A 151 -17.02 6.44 20.34
CA HIS A 151 -18.12 5.57 19.95
C HIS A 151 -17.70 4.31 19.20
N ASN A 152 -16.40 4.16 18.87
CA ASN A 152 -15.81 2.99 18.21
C ASN A 152 -16.45 2.60 16.86
N VAL A 153 -17.01 3.56 16.12
CA VAL A 153 -17.79 3.33 14.90
C VAL A 153 -17.02 2.46 13.88
N ARG A 154 -15.78 2.83 13.54
CA ARG A 154 -14.93 2.12 12.58
C ARG A 154 -14.51 0.75 13.11
N ARG A 155 -14.22 0.64 14.39
CA ARG A 155 -13.80 -0.63 15.03
C ARG A 155 -14.92 -1.66 14.97
N ASP A 156 -16.12 -1.25 15.36
CA ASP A 156 -17.28 -2.13 15.40
C ASP A 156 -17.74 -2.49 13.98
N PHE A 157 -17.62 -1.57 13.02
CA PHE A 157 -17.87 -1.88 11.62
C PHE A 157 -16.86 -2.89 11.06
N VAL A 158 -15.55 -2.73 11.35
CA VAL A 158 -14.53 -3.71 10.96
C VAL A 158 -14.79 -5.08 11.56
N ALA A 159 -15.26 -5.16 12.81
CA ALA A 159 -15.65 -6.44 13.41
C ALA A 159 -16.77 -7.13 12.63
N LYS A 160 -17.83 -6.40 12.27
CA LYS A 160 -18.93 -6.90 11.43
C LYS A 160 -18.48 -7.34 10.03
N LEU A 161 -17.55 -6.59 9.43
CA LEU A 161 -16.96 -6.96 8.14
C LEU A 161 -16.13 -8.25 8.23
N ARG A 162 -15.33 -8.41 9.30
CA ARG A 162 -14.54 -9.63 9.54
C ARG A 162 -15.42 -10.84 9.76
N GLU A 163 -16.48 -10.70 10.54
CA GLU A 163 -17.45 -11.77 10.79
C GLU A 163 -18.08 -12.25 9.47
N LYS A 164 -18.54 -11.30 8.63
CA LYS A 164 -19.25 -11.65 7.39
C LYS A 164 -18.34 -12.09 6.25
N PHE A 165 -17.18 -11.44 6.08
CA PHE A 165 -16.33 -11.58 4.89
C PHE A 165 -14.93 -12.14 5.19
N GLY A 166 -14.64 -12.55 6.44
CA GLY A 166 -13.34 -13.09 6.82
C GLY A 166 -12.91 -14.32 6.02
N HIS A 167 -13.89 -15.10 5.53
CA HIS A 167 -13.67 -16.27 4.67
C HIS A 167 -13.08 -15.91 3.29
N LEU A 168 -13.16 -14.66 2.85
CA LEU A 168 -12.62 -14.18 1.57
C LEU A 168 -11.12 -13.87 1.62
N GLY A 169 -10.44 -14.09 2.76
CA GLY A 169 -9.01 -13.81 2.91
C GLY A 169 -8.67 -12.31 2.86
N LEU A 170 -9.62 -11.46 3.21
CA LEU A 170 -9.45 -10.01 3.26
C LEU A 170 -8.79 -9.56 4.57
N THR A 171 -7.96 -8.51 4.48
CA THR A 171 -7.43 -7.80 5.65
C THR A 171 -8.17 -6.48 5.83
N PHE A 172 -8.70 -6.24 7.03
CA PHE A 172 -9.39 -5.00 7.38
C PHE A 172 -8.52 -4.15 8.30
N SER A 173 -8.17 -2.97 7.82
CA SER A 173 -7.32 -2.00 8.50
C SER A 173 -8.07 -0.68 8.64
N ILE A 174 -8.02 -0.10 9.84
CA ILE A 174 -8.56 1.24 10.09
C ILE A 174 -7.46 2.23 9.73
N GLY A 175 -7.70 3.07 8.72
CA GLY A 175 -6.80 4.15 8.33
C GLY A 175 -7.05 5.42 9.14
N GLY A 176 -6.00 6.21 9.32
CA GLY A 176 -5.96 7.40 10.18
C GLY A 176 -4.61 7.47 10.92
N THR A 177 -4.47 8.41 11.84
CA THR A 177 -3.30 8.56 12.75
C THR A 177 -3.04 7.34 13.64
N GLU A 178 -3.96 6.36 13.70
CA GLU A 178 -3.88 5.18 14.56
C GLU A 178 -3.41 3.90 13.85
N ALA A 179 -2.44 4.01 12.93
CA ALA A 179 -1.83 2.86 12.26
C ALA A 179 -0.75 2.13 13.10
N LYS A 180 -0.65 2.37 14.41
CA LYS A 180 0.26 1.60 15.28
C LYS A 180 -0.48 0.39 15.84
N LYS A 181 -0.32 -0.77 15.20
CA LYS A 181 -0.65 -2.05 15.84
C LYS A 181 0.31 -2.29 17.00
N GLU A 182 -0.21 -2.59 18.19
CA GLU A 182 0.59 -3.22 19.26
C GLU A 182 1.16 -4.55 18.73
N GLY A 183 2.48 -4.73 18.85
CA GLY A 183 3.18 -5.95 18.42
C GLY A 183 3.65 -5.98 16.95
N GLY A 184 3.48 -4.93 16.16
CA GLY A 184 4.07 -4.83 14.83
C GLY A 184 5.58 -4.55 14.86
N ILE A 185 6.33 -5.08 13.90
CA ILE A 185 7.75 -4.72 13.70
C ILE A 185 7.83 -3.22 13.44
N THR A 186 8.60 -2.53 14.27
CA THR A 186 8.99 -1.14 14.03
C THR A 186 10.26 -1.16 13.21
N TYR A 187 10.22 -0.59 12.01
CA TYR A 187 11.40 -0.45 11.17
C TYR A 187 12.18 0.79 11.61
N ASP A 188 13.44 0.59 11.96
CA ASP A 188 14.40 1.66 12.31
C ASP A 188 15.20 2.10 11.08
N THR A 189 15.38 1.19 10.12
CA THR A 189 16.19 1.38 8.93
C THR A 189 15.31 1.18 7.70
N ILE A 190 14.92 2.27 7.06
CA ILE A 190 14.05 2.24 5.87
C ILE A 190 14.87 2.71 4.67
N HIS A 191 15.38 1.80 3.87
CA HIS A 191 16.01 2.17 2.60
C HIS A 191 14.94 2.44 1.56
N PHE A 192 15.11 3.50 0.77
CA PHE A 192 14.26 3.78 -0.39
C PHE A 192 15.13 3.92 -1.63
N PHE A 193 14.73 3.28 -2.73
CA PHE A 193 15.40 3.35 -4.03
C PHE A 193 14.42 3.93 -5.05
N GLY A 194 14.85 4.94 -5.82
CA GLY A 194 14.01 5.56 -6.83
C GLY A 194 14.80 6.32 -7.89
N ASP A 195 14.21 6.45 -9.07
CA ASP A 195 14.84 7.11 -10.22
C ASP A 195 14.49 8.61 -10.30
N LYS A 196 13.29 8.99 -9.87
CA LYS A 196 12.76 10.36 -9.95
C LYS A 196 12.84 11.10 -8.62
N THR A 197 14.05 11.18 -8.07
CA THR A 197 14.36 11.75 -6.75
C THR A 197 14.70 13.24 -6.76
N HIS A 198 14.62 13.91 -7.92
CA HIS A 198 14.79 15.35 -8.04
C HIS A 198 13.52 16.10 -7.61
N GLU A 199 13.63 17.37 -7.21
CA GLU A 199 12.48 18.20 -6.83
C GLU A 199 11.42 18.23 -7.96
N GLY A 200 10.19 17.82 -7.63
CA GLY A 200 9.09 17.65 -8.59
C GLY A 200 8.96 16.25 -9.23
N GLY A 201 9.92 15.36 -9.00
CA GLY A 201 9.80 13.93 -9.32
C GLY A 201 8.92 13.19 -8.30
N ASN A 202 8.30 12.08 -8.71
CA ASN A 202 7.35 11.32 -7.87
C ASN A 202 7.99 10.61 -6.68
N ASP A 203 9.32 10.47 -6.68
CA ASP A 203 10.05 9.82 -5.59
C ASP A 203 10.64 10.82 -4.60
N TYR A 204 10.58 12.13 -4.91
CA TYR A 204 11.21 13.20 -4.15
C TYR A 204 10.79 13.20 -2.68
N GLU A 205 9.49 13.12 -2.40
CA GLU A 205 8.98 13.22 -1.03
C GLU A 205 9.39 12.02 -0.17
N ILE A 206 9.44 10.81 -0.74
CA ILE A 206 9.88 9.61 0.01
C ILE A 206 11.40 9.61 0.17
N TYR A 207 12.12 10.00 -0.90
CA TYR A 207 13.57 10.08 -0.92
C TYR A 207 14.12 11.08 0.09
N THR A 208 13.44 12.23 0.27
CA THR A 208 13.87 13.30 1.19
C THR A 208 13.28 13.20 2.59
N ASP A 209 12.39 12.24 2.86
CA ASP A 209 11.80 12.05 4.18
C ASP A 209 12.86 11.60 5.20
N ASP A 210 12.95 12.28 6.35
CA ASP A 210 13.94 12.00 7.40
C ASP A 210 13.89 10.55 7.94
N ARG A 211 12.80 9.82 7.70
CA ARG A 211 12.67 8.41 8.10
C ARG A 211 13.34 7.44 7.13
N THR A 212 13.70 7.89 5.92
CA THR A 212 14.28 7.03 4.89
C THR A 212 15.77 7.30 4.69
N ILE A 213 16.47 6.25 4.26
CA ILE A 213 17.81 6.33 3.71
C ILE A 213 17.63 6.21 2.19
N GLY A 214 17.53 7.36 1.53
CA GLY A 214 17.28 7.46 0.09
C GLY A 214 18.50 7.12 -0.77
N HIS A 215 18.28 6.29 -1.79
CA HIS A 215 19.24 5.91 -2.82
C HIS A 215 18.68 6.31 -4.18
N ALA A 216 19.22 7.39 -4.75
CA ALA A 216 18.89 7.77 -6.12
C ALA A 216 19.58 6.79 -7.09
N VAL A 217 18.83 6.28 -8.06
CA VAL A 217 19.33 5.35 -9.07
C VAL A 217 19.01 5.84 -10.47
N SER A 218 19.82 5.50 -11.46
CA SER A 218 19.54 5.81 -12.87
C SER A 218 18.81 4.68 -13.60
N GLY A 219 18.63 3.52 -12.97
CA GLY A 219 18.17 2.30 -13.64
C GLY A 219 18.25 1.04 -12.78
N PRO A 220 17.64 -0.07 -13.23
CA PRO A 220 17.70 -1.37 -12.57
C PRO A 220 19.12 -1.89 -12.34
N GLU A 221 20.06 -1.61 -13.24
CA GLU A 221 21.45 -2.02 -13.14
C GLU A 221 22.15 -1.35 -11.95
N GLU A 222 21.88 -0.06 -11.74
CA GLU A 222 22.42 0.68 -10.60
C GLU A 222 21.74 0.23 -9.30
N THR A 223 20.43 0.01 -9.30
CA THR A 223 19.71 -0.58 -8.16
C THR A 223 20.35 -1.90 -7.73
N MET A 224 20.63 -2.80 -8.68
CA MET A 224 21.28 -4.07 -8.37
C MET A 224 22.68 -3.86 -7.77
N ARG A 225 23.48 -2.94 -8.32
CA ARG A 225 24.82 -2.64 -7.81
C ARG A 225 24.76 -2.17 -6.35
N ILE A 226 23.92 -1.18 -6.05
CA ILE A 226 23.80 -0.62 -4.70
C ILE A 226 23.27 -1.68 -3.72
N VAL A 227 22.28 -2.49 -4.11
CA VAL A 227 21.76 -3.57 -3.26
C VAL A 227 22.84 -4.61 -2.96
N LYS A 228 23.64 -5.01 -3.96
CA LYS A 228 24.76 -5.95 -3.77
C LYS A 228 25.80 -5.39 -2.80
N GLU A 229 26.17 -4.12 -2.95
CA GLU A 229 27.13 -3.43 -2.07
C GLU A 229 26.61 -3.27 -0.63
N LEU A 230 25.36 -2.82 -0.44
CA LEU A 230 24.78 -2.56 0.89
C LEU A 230 24.54 -3.83 1.70
N PHE A 231 24.17 -4.93 1.05
CA PHE A 231 23.71 -6.13 1.72
C PHE A 231 24.67 -7.31 1.58
N ASP A 232 25.83 -7.13 0.96
CA ASP A 232 26.82 -8.18 0.70
C ASP A 232 26.15 -9.39 0.02
N LEU A 233 25.67 -9.15 -1.21
CA LEU A 233 24.94 -10.08 -2.08
C LEU A 233 25.61 -10.22 -3.44
#